data_AF-A0A8I5KXF9-F1
#
_entry.id   AF-A0A8I5KXF9-F1
#
_cell.length_a   1.000
_cell.length_b   1.000
_cell.length_c   1.000
_cell.angle_alpha   90.00
_cell.angle_beta   90.00
_cell.angle_gamma   90.00
#
_symmetry.space_group_name_H-M   'P 1'
#
loop_
_entity.id
_entity.type
_entity.pdbx_description
1 polymer ?
#
loop_
_entity_poly.entity_id
_entity_poly.type
_entity_poly.pdbx_seq_one_letter_code
_entity_poly.pdbx_strand_id
1 'polypeptide(L)'
;MAAGGSTQQRRREMAAASAAAISGAGRCRLSKIGATRRPPPARVRVAVRLRPFVDGTAGASDPPCVRGMDSCSLEIANWRNHQETLKYQFDAFYGERSTQQDIYAGSVQPILRHLLEGQNASVLAYGPTGAGKTHTMLGSPEQPGVIPRALMDLLQLTREEGAEGRPWALSVTMSYLEIYQEKVLDLLDPASGDLVIREDCRGNILIPGLSQKPISSFADFERHFLPASRNRTVGATRLNQRSSRSHAVLLVKVDQRERLAPFRQREGKLYLIDLAGSEDNRRTGNKGLRLKESGAINTSLFVLGKVVDALNQGLPRVPYRDSKLTRLLQDSLGGSAHSILIANIAPERRFYLDTVSALNFAARSKEVINRPFTNESLQPHAPYRS
;
A
#
# COMPACT_ATOMS: atom_id res chain seq x y z
N MET A 1 -14.17 27.82 -78.40
CA MET A 1 -12.92 27.06 -78.17
C MET A 1 -12.40 27.38 -76.78
N ALA A 2 -12.02 26.34 -76.02
CA ALA A 2 -11.18 26.30 -74.82
C ALA A 2 -11.47 27.32 -73.69
N ALA A 3 -12.05 26.98 -72.53
CA ALA A 3 -11.78 25.89 -71.57
C ALA A 3 -10.34 25.86 -71.04
N GLY A 4 -10.17 26.08 -69.73
CA GLY A 4 -8.96 25.68 -68.99
C GLY A 4 -8.58 26.64 -67.88
N GLY A 5 -8.93 26.32 -66.62
CA GLY A 5 -8.34 27.03 -65.48
C GLY A 5 -8.97 26.79 -64.10
N SER A 6 -10.17 26.23 -64.00
CA SER A 6 -10.86 26.05 -62.71
C SER A 6 -10.56 24.74 -61.97
N THR A 7 -9.60 23.94 -62.45
CA THR A 7 -9.39 22.56 -61.96
C THR A 7 -8.19 22.38 -61.01
N GLN A 8 -7.35 23.41 -60.82
CA GLN A 8 -6.15 23.31 -59.97
C GLN A 8 -6.32 23.87 -58.55
N GLN A 9 -7.34 24.71 -58.31
CA GLN A 9 -7.58 25.31 -57.00
C GLN A 9 -8.54 24.48 -56.12
N ARG A 10 -9.51 23.78 -56.72
CA ARG A 10 -10.39 22.83 -56.00
C ARG A 10 -9.75 21.49 -55.64
N ARG A 11 -8.60 21.14 -56.23
CA ARG A 11 -7.86 19.91 -55.90
C ARG A 11 -6.96 20.03 -54.66
N ARG A 12 -6.66 21.24 -54.18
CA ARG A 12 -5.92 21.43 -52.92
C ARG A 12 -6.81 21.42 -51.68
N GLU A 13 -8.09 21.76 -51.81
CA GLU A 13 -9.04 21.72 -50.69
C GLU A 13 -9.66 20.33 -50.46
N MET A 14 -9.79 19.48 -51.48
CA MET A 14 -10.24 18.09 -51.30
C MET A 14 -9.15 17.12 -50.82
N ALA A 15 -7.87 17.42 -51.04
CA ALA A 15 -6.77 16.59 -50.55
C ALA A 15 -6.50 16.79 -49.04
N ALA A 16 -6.87 17.95 -48.47
CA ALA A 16 -6.77 18.21 -47.04
C ALA A 16 -7.89 17.54 -46.22
N ALA A 17 -9.04 17.24 -46.84
CA ALA A 17 -10.17 16.59 -46.17
C ALA A 17 -10.09 15.04 -46.18
N SER A 18 -9.26 14.44 -47.02
CA SER A 18 -9.18 12.97 -47.16
C SER A 18 -7.99 12.32 -46.43
N ALA A 19 -7.01 13.09 -45.94
CA ALA A 19 -5.91 12.57 -45.13
C ALA A 19 -6.26 12.42 -43.62
N ALA A 20 -7.45 12.86 -43.21
CA ALA A 20 -7.89 12.82 -41.82
C ALA A 20 -8.62 11.51 -41.41
N ALA A 21 -8.77 10.54 -42.32
CA ALA A 21 -9.64 9.38 -42.11
C ALA A 21 -8.92 8.04 -41.84
N ILE A 22 -7.58 7.96 -41.84
CA ILE A 22 -6.88 6.68 -41.65
C ILE A 22 -5.65 6.87 -40.74
N SER A 23 -5.88 7.07 -39.45
CA SER A 23 -4.94 6.63 -38.40
C SER A 23 -5.73 6.38 -37.11
N GLY A 24 -6.25 5.16 -36.99
CA GLY A 24 -6.92 4.68 -35.79
C GLY A 24 -5.92 4.54 -34.64
N ALA A 25 -5.76 5.59 -33.86
CA ALA A 25 -5.33 5.50 -32.47
C ALA A 25 -6.41 6.20 -31.65
N GLY A 26 -7.30 5.39 -31.06
CA GLY A 26 -8.42 5.85 -30.24
C GLY A 26 -7.94 6.71 -29.07
N ARG A 27 -7.88 8.04 -29.27
CA ARG A 27 -7.83 8.98 -28.16
C ARG A 27 -9.19 8.96 -27.50
N CYS A 28 -9.28 8.24 -26.39
CA CYS A 28 -10.41 8.26 -25.48
C CYS A 28 -10.64 9.71 -25.00
N ARG A 29 -11.52 10.46 -25.67
CA ARG A 29 -12.05 11.73 -25.16
C ARG A 29 -13.06 11.37 -24.06
N LEU A 30 -12.55 11.14 -22.86
CA LEU A 30 -13.36 11.11 -21.67
C LEU A 30 -13.80 12.55 -21.38
N SER A 31 -15.09 12.81 -21.57
CA SER A 31 -15.75 14.02 -21.09
C SER A 31 -15.48 14.20 -19.61
N LYS A 32 -14.85 15.32 -19.21
CA LYS A 32 -14.74 15.76 -17.82
C LYS A 32 -16.14 16.13 -17.33
N ILE A 33 -16.91 15.15 -16.87
CA ILE A 33 -18.20 15.37 -16.21
C ILE A 33 -17.93 15.47 -14.71
N GLY A 34 -18.27 16.62 -14.14
CA GLY A 34 -18.30 16.88 -12.70
C GLY A 34 -16.93 17.21 -12.09
N ALA A 35 -16.84 18.36 -11.42
CA ALA A 35 -15.78 18.60 -10.45
C ALA A 35 -15.90 17.54 -9.35
N THR A 36 -15.12 16.47 -9.46
CA THR A 36 -14.99 15.46 -8.41
C THR A 36 -14.55 16.18 -7.14
N ARG A 37 -15.38 16.14 -6.08
CA ARG A 37 -15.02 16.68 -4.76
C ARG A 37 -13.72 16.01 -4.36
N ARG A 38 -12.61 16.75 -4.39
CA ARG A 38 -11.36 16.29 -3.80
C ARG A 38 -11.50 16.40 -2.28
N PRO A 39 -11.38 15.29 -1.53
CA PRO A 39 -11.18 15.34 -0.10
C PRO A 39 -10.08 16.35 0.28
N PRO A 40 -10.15 16.94 1.49
CA PRO A 40 -9.06 17.76 1.98
C PRO A 40 -7.75 16.96 1.99
N PRO A 41 -6.59 17.63 1.83
CA PRO A 41 -5.30 16.97 2.03
C PRO A 41 -5.25 16.29 3.40
N ALA A 42 -4.70 15.08 3.43
CA ALA A 42 -4.61 14.27 4.64
C ALA A 42 -3.14 13.93 4.91
N ARG A 43 -2.66 14.19 6.12
CA ARG A 43 -1.33 13.72 6.52
C ARG A 43 -1.33 12.19 6.63
N VAL A 44 -0.19 11.56 6.37
CA VAL A 44 0.01 10.16 6.70
C VAL A 44 -0.12 10.00 8.22
N ARG A 45 -1.05 9.16 8.67
CA ARG A 45 -1.22 8.87 10.09
C ARG A 45 -0.17 7.87 10.54
N VAL A 46 0.43 8.10 11.69
CA VAL A 46 1.51 7.26 12.22
C VAL A 46 1.11 6.74 13.59
N ALA A 47 1.07 5.42 13.69
CA ALA A 47 0.92 4.71 14.96
C ALA A 47 2.22 3.98 15.29
N VAL A 48 2.62 3.99 16.55
CA VAL A 48 3.76 3.19 17.02
C VAL A 48 3.25 2.03 17.86
N ARG A 49 3.76 0.84 17.61
CA ARG A 49 3.46 -0.37 18.38
C ARG A 49 4.73 -0.92 19.02
N LEU A 50 4.77 -0.89 20.35
CA LEU A 50 5.77 -1.56 21.16
C LEU A 50 5.33 -2.99 21.45
N ARG A 51 6.09 -3.99 21.00
CA ARG A 51 5.82 -5.38 21.38
C ARG A 51 6.27 -5.67 22.82
N PRO A 52 5.71 -6.70 23.48
CA PRO A 52 6.19 -7.15 24.78
C PRO A 52 7.69 -7.46 24.78
N PHE A 53 8.33 -7.26 25.94
CA PHE A 53 9.69 -7.72 26.19
C PHE A 53 9.77 -9.26 26.07
N VAL A 54 10.78 -9.77 25.37
CA VAL A 54 11.00 -11.22 25.21
C VAL A 54 12.33 -11.60 25.86
N ASP A 55 12.23 -12.23 27.03
CA ASP A 55 13.37 -12.82 27.75
C ASP A 55 13.86 -14.06 27.01
N GLY A 56 14.93 -13.94 26.22
CA GLY A 56 15.33 -15.06 25.35
C GLY A 56 16.77 -15.14 24.89
N THR A 57 17.67 -14.22 25.26
CA THR A 57 19.09 -14.35 24.89
C THR A 57 20.01 -13.80 25.99
N ALA A 58 20.55 -14.74 26.77
CA ALA A 58 21.78 -14.71 27.56
C ALA A 58 22.11 -13.46 28.39
N GLY A 59 21.93 -13.61 29.72
CA GLY A 59 22.85 -13.07 30.74
C GLY A 59 22.70 -11.59 31.09
N ALA A 60 22.20 -11.36 32.30
CA ALA A 60 21.99 -10.05 32.96
C ALA A 60 20.75 -9.26 32.48
N SER A 61 19.98 -8.79 33.47
CA SER A 61 18.78 -7.97 33.35
C SER A 61 19.09 -6.63 32.68
N ASP A 62 19.12 -6.59 31.34
CA ASP A 62 19.17 -5.34 30.59
C ASP A 62 17.75 -4.74 30.58
N PRO A 63 17.50 -3.58 31.22
CA PRO A 63 16.18 -2.99 31.28
C PRO A 63 15.67 -2.58 29.89
N PRO A 64 14.34 -2.52 29.69
CA PRO A 64 13.76 -2.02 28.44
C PRO A 64 14.26 -0.60 28.15
N CYS A 65 14.66 -0.35 26.91
CA CYS A 65 15.20 0.95 26.50
C CYS A 65 14.11 1.94 26.06
N VAL A 66 12.86 1.47 25.87
CA VAL A 66 11.70 2.25 25.45
C VAL A 66 10.67 2.27 26.57
N ARG A 67 10.06 3.42 26.82
CA ARG A 67 8.96 3.60 27.77
C ARG A 67 7.81 4.38 27.14
N GLY A 68 6.59 3.89 27.31
CA GLY A 68 5.39 4.65 26.95
C GLY A 68 5.11 5.75 27.98
N MET A 69 4.82 6.95 27.50
CA MET A 69 4.43 8.08 28.36
C MET A 69 2.91 8.22 28.43
N ASP A 70 2.25 8.20 27.29
CA ASP A 70 0.79 8.31 27.14
C ASP A 70 0.32 7.59 25.86
N SER A 71 -0.93 7.80 25.44
CA SER A 71 -1.53 7.16 24.26
C SER A 71 -0.99 7.66 22.92
N CYS A 72 -0.10 8.64 22.89
CA CYS A 72 0.49 9.25 21.69
C CYS A 72 2.01 9.42 21.77
N SER A 73 2.59 9.32 22.97
CA SER A 73 3.96 9.69 23.25
C SER A 73 4.76 8.56 23.91
N LEU A 74 6.02 8.46 23.53
CA LEU A 74 6.98 7.52 24.10
C LEU A 74 8.34 8.18 24.27
N GLU A 75 9.16 7.61 25.14
CA GLU A 75 10.55 7.98 25.32
C GLU A 75 11.47 6.77 25.15
N ILE A 76 12.70 7.04 24.71
CA ILE A 76 13.76 6.04 24.60
C ILE A 76 15.03 6.60 25.23
N ALA A 77 15.80 5.77 25.93
CA ALA A 77 17.05 6.19 26.56
C ALA A 77 18.02 6.84 25.55
N ASN A 78 18.71 7.92 25.92
CA ASN A 78 19.74 8.49 25.05
C ASN A 78 21.07 7.73 25.27
N TRP A 79 21.62 7.14 24.19
CA TRP A 79 22.88 6.40 24.27
C TRP A 79 24.11 7.30 24.42
N ARG A 80 24.00 8.58 24.00
CA ARG A 80 25.09 9.56 24.10
C ARG A 80 25.14 10.23 25.47
N ASN A 81 23.99 10.38 26.11
CA ASN A 81 23.86 10.92 27.45
C ASN A 81 22.81 10.12 28.23
N HIS A 82 23.25 9.20 29.08
CA HIS A 82 22.35 8.32 29.84
C HIS A 82 21.46 9.06 30.87
N GLN A 83 21.69 10.36 31.09
CA GLN A 83 20.82 11.20 31.91
C GLN A 83 19.63 11.78 31.14
N GLU A 84 19.61 11.64 29.82
CA GLU A 84 18.56 12.17 28.94
C GLU A 84 17.75 11.06 28.28
N THR A 85 16.51 11.39 27.91
CA THR A 85 15.65 10.56 27.06
C THR A 85 15.28 11.30 25.79
N LEU A 86 15.21 10.57 24.68
CA LEU A 86 14.67 11.09 23.43
C LEU A 86 13.16 10.85 23.44
N LYS A 87 12.38 11.92 23.27
CA LYS A 87 10.91 11.86 23.28
C LYS A 87 10.36 11.92 21.86
N TYR A 88 9.35 11.11 21.59
CA TYR A 88 8.65 11.08 20.30
C TYR A 88 7.13 11.16 20.51
N GLN A 89 6.45 11.85 19.60
CA GLN A 89 5.00 12.03 19.63
C GLN A 89 4.37 11.72 18.26
N PHE A 90 3.41 10.80 18.25
CA PHE A 90 2.74 10.28 17.06
C PHE A 90 1.22 10.47 17.14
N ASP A 91 0.48 9.95 16.17
CA ASP A 91 -0.99 9.98 16.21
C ASP A 91 -1.55 8.94 17.19
N ALA A 92 -0.81 7.85 17.42
CA ALA A 92 -1.12 6.84 18.45
C ALA A 92 0.15 6.10 18.90
N PHE A 93 0.16 5.70 20.17
CA PHE A 93 1.13 4.79 20.77
C PHE A 93 0.41 3.62 21.42
N TYR A 94 0.78 2.41 21.01
CA TYR A 94 0.32 1.14 21.53
C TYR A 94 1.45 0.47 22.29
N GLY A 95 1.33 0.44 23.61
CA GLY A 95 2.33 -0.16 24.49
C GLY A 95 2.28 -1.70 24.51
N GLU A 96 3.11 -2.31 25.35
CA GLU A 96 3.27 -3.78 25.43
C GLU A 96 1.97 -4.54 25.73
N ARG A 97 1.02 -3.88 26.41
CA ARG A 97 -0.27 -4.47 26.78
C ARG A 97 -1.37 -4.27 25.74
N SER A 98 -1.10 -3.50 24.68
CA SER A 98 -2.09 -3.24 23.64
C SER A 98 -2.35 -4.48 22.80
N THR A 99 -3.64 -4.81 22.67
CA THR A 99 -4.10 -5.96 21.93
C THR A 99 -4.15 -5.68 20.42
N GLN A 100 -4.27 -6.75 19.62
CA GLN A 100 -4.52 -6.63 18.18
C GLN A 100 -5.77 -5.81 17.87
N GLN A 101 -6.80 -5.92 18.72
CA GLN A 101 -8.06 -5.21 18.54
C GLN A 101 -7.89 -3.71 18.78
N ASP A 102 -7.09 -3.29 19.78
CA ASP A 102 -6.86 -1.87 20.08
C ASP A 102 -6.21 -1.15 18.90
N ILE A 103 -5.23 -1.81 18.27
CA ILE A 103 -4.49 -1.30 17.11
C ILE A 103 -5.43 -1.19 15.90
N TYR A 104 -6.21 -2.25 15.67
CA TYR A 104 -7.16 -2.27 14.57
C TYR A 104 -8.25 -1.21 14.71
N ALA A 105 -8.95 -1.18 15.85
CA ALA A 105 -10.06 -0.27 16.10
C ALA A 105 -9.60 1.20 16.13
N GLY A 106 -8.48 1.51 16.80
CA GLY A 106 -8.02 2.88 16.95
C GLY A 106 -7.40 3.48 15.69
N SER A 107 -6.67 2.68 14.90
CA SER A 107 -5.93 3.20 13.74
C SER A 107 -6.59 2.84 12.41
N VAL A 108 -6.93 1.56 12.20
CA VAL A 108 -7.23 1.01 10.87
C VAL A 108 -8.71 1.01 10.53
N GLN A 109 -9.59 0.60 11.43
CA GLN A 109 -11.02 0.50 11.18
C GLN A 109 -11.64 1.80 10.58
N PRO A 110 -11.25 3.01 11.02
CA PRO A 110 -11.84 4.25 10.49
C PRO A 110 -11.63 4.46 8.99
N ILE A 111 -10.53 3.95 8.39
CA ILE A 111 -10.24 4.19 6.96
C ILE A 111 -11.01 3.28 6.02
N LEU A 112 -11.61 2.18 6.52
CA LEU A 112 -12.35 1.25 5.67
C LEU A 112 -13.57 1.89 5.02
N ARG A 113 -14.21 2.85 5.68
CA ARG A 113 -15.36 3.57 5.14
C ARG A 113 -15.02 4.38 3.89
N HIS A 114 -13.79 4.88 3.77
CA HIS A 114 -13.35 5.61 2.59
C HIS A 114 -13.33 4.73 1.33
N LEU A 115 -13.17 3.41 1.47
CA LEU A 115 -13.25 2.48 0.33
C LEU A 115 -14.66 2.46 -0.28
N LEU A 116 -15.70 2.55 0.57
CA LEU A 116 -17.10 2.65 0.15
C LEU A 116 -17.42 4.01 -0.48
N GLU A 117 -16.56 5.01 -0.27
CA GLU A 117 -16.64 6.30 -0.96
C GLU A 117 -15.83 6.31 -2.27
N GLY A 118 -15.25 5.16 -2.67
CA GLY A 118 -14.42 5.05 -3.87
C GLY A 118 -13.04 5.69 -3.72
N GLN A 119 -12.54 5.83 -2.48
CA GLN A 119 -11.22 6.37 -2.19
C GLN A 119 -10.25 5.25 -1.83
N ASN A 120 -8.96 5.45 -2.10
CA ASN A 120 -7.93 4.47 -1.78
C ASN A 120 -7.47 4.61 -0.33
N ALA A 121 -7.05 3.52 0.27
CA ALA A 121 -6.44 3.49 1.59
C ALA A 121 -5.26 2.51 1.66
N SER A 122 -4.31 2.77 2.54
CA SER A 122 -3.13 1.91 2.72
C SER A 122 -2.72 1.81 4.18
N VAL A 123 -2.39 0.59 4.62
CA VAL A 123 -1.80 0.32 5.93
C VAL A 123 -0.43 -0.34 5.72
N LEU A 124 0.61 0.29 6.24
CA LEU A 124 1.99 -0.17 6.12
C LEU A 124 2.51 -0.56 7.50
N ALA A 125 2.96 -1.81 7.68
CA ALA A 125 3.75 -2.20 8.84
C ALA A 125 5.24 -2.03 8.55
N TYR A 126 5.95 -1.27 9.37
CA TYR A 126 7.36 -0.92 9.21
C TYR A 126 8.13 -1.14 10.50
N GLY A 127 9.40 -1.54 10.42
CA GLY A 127 10.27 -1.74 11.57
C GLY A 127 11.26 -2.89 11.38
N PRO A 128 12.15 -3.14 12.35
CA PRO A 128 13.14 -4.19 12.21
C PRO A 128 12.51 -5.59 12.26
N THR A 129 13.26 -6.58 11.77
CA THR A 129 12.92 -7.99 11.91
C THR A 129 12.79 -8.34 13.40
N GLY A 130 11.74 -9.09 13.74
CA GLY A 130 11.43 -9.42 15.13
C GLY A 130 10.69 -8.33 15.90
N ALA A 131 10.43 -7.14 15.35
CA ALA A 131 9.63 -6.10 16.03
C ALA A 131 8.11 -6.34 16.01
N GLY A 132 7.63 -7.34 15.26
CA GLY A 132 6.21 -7.72 15.23
C GLY A 132 5.38 -7.15 14.07
N LYS A 133 6.00 -6.84 12.92
CA LYS A 133 5.29 -6.42 11.68
C LYS A 133 4.24 -7.44 11.24
N THR A 134 4.66 -8.67 10.95
CA THR A 134 3.75 -9.77 10.56
C THR A 134 2.77 -10.11 11.68
N HIS A 135 3.16 -10.02 12.96
CA HIS A 135 2.22 -10.16 14.08
C HIS A 135 1.13 -9.07 14.03
N THR A 136 1.47 -7.83 13.67
CA THR A 136 0.48 -6.75 13.51
C THR A 136 -0.42 -6.98 12.31
N MET A 137 0.15 -7.34 11.16
CA MET A 137 -0.61 -7.47 9.93
C MET A 137 -1.45 -8.74 9.91
N LEU A 138 -0.89 -9.90 10.23
CA LEU A 138 -1.58 -11.18 10.16
C LEU A 138 -2.07 -11.65 11.54
N GLY A 139 -1.23 -11.55 12.56
CA GLY A 139 -1.51 -12.07 13.91
C GLY A 139 -1.41 -13.59 13.99
N SER A 140 -2.00 -14.14 15.05
CA SER A 140 -2.20 -15.58 15.23
C SER A 140 -3.68 -15.94 15.04
N PRO A 141 -4.04 -17.23 14.92
CA PRO A 141 -5.44 -17.66 14.88
C PRO A 141 -6.27 -17.18 16.10
N GLU A 142 -5.65 -17.14 17.28
CA GLU A 142 -6.28 -16.71 18.54
C GLU A 142 -6.32 -15.18 18.66
N GLN A 143 -5.32 -14.50 18.09
CA GLN A 143 -5.20 -13.05 18.08
C GLN A 143 -5.03 -12.53 16.64
N PRO A 144 -6.12 -12.51 15.85
CA PRO A 144 -6.06 -12.08 14.46
C PRO A 144 -5.58 -10.63 14.37
N GLY A 145 -4.73 -10.34 13.40
CA GLY A 145 -4.15 -9.02 13.15
C GLY A 145 -5.03 -8.14 12.27
N VAL A 146 -4.40 -7.12 11.68
CA VAL A 146 -5.07 -6.11 10.85
C VAL A 146 -5.75 -6.71 9.62
N ILE A 147 -5.09 -7.61 8.89
CA ILE A 147 -5.59 -8.23 7.65
C ILE A 147 -6.91 -8.97 7.90
N PRO A 148 -6.97 -10.02 8.74
CA PRO A 148 -8.22 -10.76 8.94
C PRO A 148 -9.34 -9.86 9.46
N ARG A 149 -9.06 -8.95 10.42
CA ARG A 149 -10.08 -8.02 10.95
C ARG A 149 -10.60 -7.05 9.89
N ALA A 150 -9.71 -6.44 9.11
CA ALA A 150 -10.09 -5.53 8.04
C ALA A 150 -10.94 -6.22 6.97
N LEU A 151 -10.61 -7.47 6.62
CA LEU A 151 -11.39 -8.23 5.65
C LEU A 151 -12.77 -8.62 6.20
N MET A 152 -12.87 -9.03 7.46
CA MET A 152 -14.16 -9.33 8.10
C MET A 152 -15.08 -8.10 8.11
N ASP A 153 -14.59 -6.97 8.60
CA ASP A 153 -15.36 -5.72 8.66
C ASP A 153 -15.71 -5.20 7.27
N LEU A 154 -14.76 -5.22 6.32
CA LEU A 154 -15.02 -4.73 4.96
C LEU A 154 -16.07 -5.60 4.25
N LEU A 155 -16.00 -6.92 4.38
CA LEU A 155 -17.02 -7.82 3.82
C LEU A 155 -18.38 -7.61 4.48
N GLN A 156 -18.42 -7.30 5.78
CA GLN A 156 -19.67 -6.94 6.45
C GLN A 156 -20.22 -5.61 5.92
N LEU A 157 -19.42 -4.55 5.91
CA LEU A 157 -19.81 -3.23 5.43
C LEU A 157 -20.29 -3.25 3.98
N THR A 158 -19.62 -4.03 3.12
CA THR A 158 -20.01 -4.17 1.71
C THR A 158 -21.32 -4.94 1.53
N ARG A 159 -21.62 -5.93 2.38
CA ARG A 159 -22.94 -6.58 2.39
C ARG A 159 -24.04 -5.62 2.84
N GLU A 160 -23.78 -4.80 3.85
CA GLU A 160 -24.74 -3.82 4.37
C GLU A 160 -25.04 -2.71 3.34
N GLU A 161 -24.01 -2.13 2.72
CA GLU A 161 -24.18 -1.12 1.66
C GLU A 161 -24.68 -1.70 0.33
N GLY A 162 -24.47 -2.99 0.09
CA GLY A 162 -24.91 -3.69 -1.12
C GLY A 162 -26.31 -4.28 -1.03
N ALA A 163 -26.99 -4.18 0.12
CA ALA A 163 -28.30 -4.76 0.38
C ALA A 163 -29.40 -4.24 -0.56
N GLU A 164 -30.50 -4.96 -0.65
CA GLU A 164 -31.67 -4.53 -1.43
C GLU A 164 -32.20 -3.17 -0.92
N GLY A 165 -32.59 -2.30 -1.85
CA GLY A 165 -33.01 -0.92 -1.54
C GLY A 165 -31.87 0.10 -1.42
N ARG A 166 -30.60 -0.33 -1.41
CA ARG A 166 -29.44 0.58 -1.48
C ARG A 166 -29.11 0.96 -2.93
N PRO A 167 -28.53 2.16 -3.16
CA PRO A 167 -28.24 2.63 -4.51
C PRO A 167 -27.08 1.89 -5.19
N TRP A 168 -26.22 1.20 -4.44
CA TRP A 168 -25.02 0.55 -4.98
C TRP A 168 -25.12 -0.97 -4.94
N ALA A 169 -24.57 -1.62 -5.97
CA ALA A 169 -24.22 -3.03 -5.98
C ALA A 169 -22.70 -3.13 -5.84
N LEU A 170 -22.24 -3.89 -4.84
CA LEU A 170 -20.81 -3.98 -4.49
C LEU A 170 -20.27 -5.38 -4.79
N SER A 171 -19.01 -5.43 -5.24
CA SER A 171 -18.25 -6.66 -5.36
C SER A 171 -16.83 -6.46 -4.85
N VAL A 172 -16.29 -7.48 -4.18
CA VAL A 172 -14.95 -7.43 -3.58
C VAL A 172 -14.04 -8.42 -4.28
N THR A 173 -12.83 -7.98 -4.62
CA THR A 173 -11.77 -8.85 -5.16
C THR A 173 -10.49 -8.69 -4.36
N MET A 174 -9.67 -9.74 -4.34
CA MET A 174 -8.34 -9.72 -3.73
C MET A 174 -7.24 -10.10 -4.72
N SER A 175 -6.09 -9.45 -4.54
CA SER A 175 -4.81 -9.81 -5.15
C SER A 175 -3.77 -9.90 -4.05
N TYR A 176 -2.82 -10.83 -4.15
CA TYR A 176 -1.77 -10.98 -3.16
C TYR A 176 -0.43 -11.16 -3.87
N LEU A 177 0.53 -10.28 -3.57
CA LEU A 177 1.83 -10.26 -4.23
C LEU A 177 2.97 -10.11 -3.22
N GLU A 178 4.16 -10.51 -3.65
CA GLU A 178 5.41 -10.33 -2.93
C GLU A 178 6.39 -9.54 -3.80
N ILE A 179 7.05 -8.54 -3.23
CA ILE A 179 8.21 -7.88 -3.82
C ILE A 179 9.47 -8.45 -3.17
N TYR A 180 10.27 -9.17 -3.96
CA TYR A 180 11.52 -9.78 -3.51
C TYR A 180 12.60 -9.59 -4.56
N GLN A 181 13.75 -9.05 -4.15
CA GLN A 181 14.87 -8.72 -5.06
C GLN A 181 14.45 -7.91 -6.29
N GLU A 182 13.64 -6.86 -6.10
CA GLU A 182 13.09 -6.02 -7.19
C GLU A 182 12.31 -6.83 -8.25
N LYS A 183 11.77 -8.00 -7.89
CA LYS A 183 10.79 -8.76 -8.67
C LYS A 183 9.43 -8.70 -8.00
N VAL A 184 8.36 -8.57 -8.79
CA VAL A 184 6.97 -8.58 -8.33
C VAL A 184 6.41 -9.96 -8.66
N LEU A 185 6.11 -10.74 -7.64
CA LEU A 185 5.67 -12.12 -7.77
C LEU A 185 4.21 -12.21 -7.32
N ASP A 186 3.36 -12.82 -8.14
CA ASP A 186 1.99 -13.13 -7.76
C ASP A 186 1.97 -14.35 -6.84
N LEU A 187 1.41 -14.19 -5.63
CA LEU A 187 1.31 -15.27 -4.65
C LEU A 187 0.07 -16.15 -4.89
N LEU A 188 -0.95 -15.63 -5.58
CA LEU A 188 -2.16 -16.36 -5.98
C LEU A 188 -1.93 -17.20 -7.23
N ASP A 189 -0.99 -16.80 -8.09
CA ASP A 189 -0.52 -17.58 -9.23
C ASP A 189 1.01 -17.53 -9.36
N PRO A 190 1.74 -18.45 -8.69
CA PRO A 190 3.20 -18.50 -8.73
C PRO A 190 3.80 -18.73 -10.13
N ALA A 191 3.02 -19.16 -11.11
CA ALA A 191 3.49 -19.39 -12.48
C ALA A 191 3.62 -18.09 -13.31
N SER A 192 3.04 -16.98 -12.83
CA SER A 192 2.95 -15.70 -13.54
C SER A 192 4.30 -14.98 -13.77
N GLY A 193 5.40 -15.43 -13.16
CA GLY A 193 6.74 -14.82 -13.34
C GLY A 193 6.90 -13.45 -12.67
N ASP A 194 7.83 -12.62 -13.17
CA ASP A 194 8.05 -11.25 -12.68
C ASP A 194 7.09 -10.27 -13.36
N LEU A 195 6.14 -9.73 -12.60
CA LEU A 195 5.16 -8.78 -13.09
C LEU A 195 5.71 -7.35 -13.18
N VAL A 196 5.18 -6.59 -14.14
CA VAL A 196 5.61 -5.21 -14.40
C VAL A 196 4.58 -4.25 -13.84
N ILE A 197 5.01 -3.36 -12.95
CA ILE A 197 4.20 -2.23 -12.51
C ILE A 197 4.07 -1.26 -13.68
N ARG A 198 2.90 -0.66 -13.88
CA ARG A 198 2.57 0.37 -14.87
C ARG A 198 1.79 1.51 -14.22
N GLU A 199 1.73 2.63 -14.91
CA GLU A 199 0.96 3.82 -14.53
C GLU A 199 0.01 4.14 -15.70
N ASP A 200 -1.25 4.41 -15.41
CA ASP A 200 -2.21 4.81 -16.44
C ASP A 200 -2.15 6.32 -16.73
N CYS A 201 -2.96 6.78 -17.70
CA CYS A 201 -3.03 8.19 -18.07
C CYS A 201 -3.57 9.12 -16.97
N ARG A 202 -4.13 8.56 -15.89
CA ARG A 202 -4.65 9.28 -14.72
C ARG A 202 -3.67 9.22 -13.54
N GLY A 203 -2.52 8.57 -13.70
CA GLY A 203 -1.51 8.41 -12.66
C GLY A 203 -1.74 7.23 -11.73
N ASN A 204 -2.73 6.35 -12.01
CA ASN A 204 -3.01 5.20 -11.15
C ASN A 204 -2.01 4.09 -11.40
N ILE A 205 -1.56 3.45 -10.31
CA ILE A 205 -0.69 2.29 -10.38
C ILE A 205 -1.48 1.01 -10.75
N LEU A 206 -0.98 0.29 -11.75
CA LEU A 206 -1.55 -0.96 -12.27
C LEU A 206 -0.48 -2.04 -12.39
N ILE A 207 -0.85 -3.29 -12.19
CA ILE A 207 0.01 -4.45 -12.41
C ILE A 207 -0.71 -5.40 -13.36
N PRO A 208 -0.51 -5.27 -14.68
CA PRO A 208 -1.10 -6.19 -15.65
C PRO A 208 -0.66 -7.63 -15.37
N GLY A 209 -1.59 -8.56 -15.46
CA GLY A 209 -1.34 -9.98 -15.18
C GLY A 209 -1.43 -10.37 -13.70
N LEU A 210 -1.59 -9.42 -12.77
CA LEU A 210 -1.82 -9.75 -11.36
C LEU A 210 -3.19 -10.41 -11.18
N SER A 211 -3.20 -11.61 -10.63
CA SER A 211 -4.42 -12.38 -10.36
C SER A 211 -5.36 -11.63 -9.44
N GLN A 212 -6.64 -11.64 -9.80
CA GLN A 212 -7.74 -11.10 -8.99
C GLN A 212 -8.72 -12.23 -8.71
N LYS A 213 -8.98 -12.50 -7.42
CA LYS A 213 -9.94 -13.53 -6.99
C LYS A 213 -11.13 -12.86 -6.31
N PRO A 214 -12.37 -13.13 -6.74
CA PRO A 214 -13.55 -12.60 -6.08
C PRO A 214 -13.70 -13.22 -4.69
N ILE A 215 -14.11 -12.42 -3.72
CA ILE A 215 -14.39 -12.86 -2.35
C ILE A 215 -15.73 -12.29 -1.90
N SER A 216 -16.66 -13.15 -1.47
CA SER A 216 -17.96 -12.75 -0.91
C SER A 216 -18.11 -13.11 0.57
N SER A 217 -17.27 -14.02 1.06
CA SER A 217 -17.20 -14.45 2.45
C SER A 217 -15.76 -14.50 2.95
N PHE A 218 -15.60 -14.54 4.28
CA PHE A 218 -14.29 -14.73 4.90
C PHE A 218 -13.70 -16.11 4.55
N ALA A 219 -14.54 -17.13 4.40
CA ALA A 219 -14.12 -18.47 3.98
C ALA A 219 -13.52 -18.47 2.55
N ASP A 220 -14.06 -17.65 1.63
CA ASP A 220 -13.47 -17.50 0.29
C ASP A 220 -12.11 -16.83 0.35
N PHE A 221 -11.98 -15.80 1.21
CA PHE A 221 -10.70 -15.17 1.48
C PHE A 221 -9.67 -16.19 1.99
N GLU A 222 -9.99 -16.98 3.01
CA GLU A 222 -9.07 -18.00 3.54
C GLU A 222 -8.70 -19.06 2.51
N ARG A 223 -9.67 -19.50 1.69
CA ARG A 223 -9.44 -20.47 0.59
C ARG A 223 -8.36 -20.01 -0.37
N HIS A 224 -8.27 -18.71 -0.65
CA HIS A 224 -7.25 -18.13 -1.53
C HIS A 224 -5.98 -17.70 -0.79
N PHE A 225 -6.14 -17.11 0.41
CA PHE A 225 -5.05 -16.52 1.17
C PHE A 225 -4.11 -17.56 1.81
N LEU A 226 -4.64 -18.67 2.33
CA LEU A 226 -3.81 -19.68 3.02
C LEU A 226 -2.84 -20.39 2.06
N PRO A 227 -3.25 -20.88 0.87
CA PRO A 227 -2.31 -21.45 -0.11
C PRO A 227 -1.28 -20.41 -0.59
N ALA A 228 -1.71 -19.18 -0.86
CA ALA A 228 -0.83 -18.12 -1.30
C ALA A 228 0.21 -17.71 -0.24
N SER A 229 -0.20 -17.70 1.03
CA SER A 229 0.71 -17.49 2.16
C SER A 229 1.73 -18.62 2.30
N ARG A 230 1.34 -19.88 2.01
CA ARG A 230 2.29 -20.99 1.95
C ARG A 230 3.29 -20.84 0.80
N ASN A 231 2.88 -20.30 -0.35
CA ASN A 231 3.80 -20.02 -1.45
C ASN A 231 4.92 -19.05 -1.03
N ARG A 232 4.58 -18.02 -0.24
CA ARG A 232 5.56 -17.11 0.39
C ARG A 232 6.51 -17.88 1.33
N THR A 233 5.99 -18.80 2.14
CA THR A 233 6.78 -19.58 3.13
C THR A 233 7.65 -20.69 2.50
N VAL A 234 7.18 -21.42 1.47
CA VAL A 234 7.94 -22.48 0.81
C VAL A 234 9.13 -21.92 0.02
N GLY A 235 9.02 -20.67 -0.47
CA GLY A 235 10.16 -19.92 -0.96
C GLY A 235 11.24 -19.64 0.10
N ALA A 236 10.89 -19.68 1.40
CA ALA A 236 11.82 -19.49 2.51
C ALA A 236 12.56 -20.81 2.87
N THR A 237 11.85 -21.92 2.98
CA THR A 237 12.42 -23.20 3.42
C THR A 237 13.45 -23.78 2.47
N ARG A 238 13.41 -23.43 1.18
CA ARG A 238 14.39 -23.95 0.20
C ARG A 238 15.77 -23.29 0.28
N LEU A 239 15.97 -22.14 0.95
CA LEU A 239 17.32 -21.54 1.08
C LEU A 239 17.56 -20.41 2.11
N ASN A 240 16.58 -19.74 2.76
CA ASN A 240 16.79 -18.67 3.79
C ASN A 240 15.47 -18.20 4.46
N GLN A 241 15.50 -17.51 5.62
CA GLN A 241 14.36 -16.74 6.14
C GLN A 241 13.94 -15.61 5.17
N ARG A 242 13.13 -15.95 4.16
CA ARG A 242 12.68 -15.03 3.09
C ARG A 242 11.63 -14.03 3.56
N SER A 243 10.82 -14.37 4.57
CA SER A 243 9.71 -13.52 5.03
C SER A 243 10.15 -12.19 5.66
N SER A 244 11.35 -12.12 6.26
CA SER A 244 11.94 -10.86 6.76
C SER A 244 12.57 -10.01 5.66
N ARG A 245 12.68 -10.57 4.45
CA ARG A 245 13.47 -10.06 3.33
C ARG A 245 12.63 -9.71 2.10
N SER A 246 11.31 -9.84 2.20
CA SER A 246 10.39 -9.50 1.13
C SER A 246 9.23 -8.68 1.66
N HIS A 247 8.68 -7.83 0.79
CA HIS A 247 7.50 -7.04 1.10
C HIS A 247 6.28 -7.80 0.61
N ALA A 248 5.32 -8.08 1.48
CA ALA A 248 4.05 -8.67 1.08
C ALA A 248 2.97 -7.60 1.00
N VAL A 249 2.18 -7.65 -0.07
CA VAL A 249 1.11 -6.68 -0.33
C VAL A 249 -0.16 -7.42 -0.68
N LEU A 250 -1.14 -7.36 0.23
CA LEU A 250 -2.50 -7.77 -0.04
C LEU A 250 -3.27 -6.54 -0.53
N LEU A 251 -3.77 -6.61 -1.76
CA LEU A 251 -4.62 -5.59 -2.36
C LEU A 251 -6.06 -6.11 -2.35
N VAL A 252 -6.95 -5.37 -1.69
CA VAL A 252 -8.39 -5.61 -1.74
C VAL A 252 -9.04 -4.48 -2.52
N LYS A 253 -9.90 -4.82 -3.48
CA LYS A 253 -10.64 -3.85 -4.28
C LYS A 253 -12.12 -3.99 -4.00
N VAL A 254 -12.78 -2.85 -3.83
CA VAL A 254 -14.24 -2.74 -3.72
C VAL A 254 -14.73 -2.00 -4.94
N ASP A 255 -15.35 -2.74 -5.85
CA ASP A 255 -16.04 -2.19 -7.01
C ASP A 255 -17.50 -1.93 -6.65
N GLN A 256 -17.97 -0.73 -6.96
CA GLN A 256 -19.33 -0.30 -6.67
C GLN A 256 -19.99 0.18 -7.96
N ARG A 257 -21.19 -0.30 -8.22
CA ARG A 257 -21.98 0.07 -9.40
C ARG A 257 -23.33 0.56 -8.95
N GLU A 258 -23.67 1.78 -9.33
CA GLU A 258 -24.97 2.36 -9.04
C GLU A 258 -26.05 1.55 -9.78
N ARG A 259 -27.08 1.12 -9.06
CA ARG A 259 -28.16 0.27 -9.59
C ARG A 259 -29.11 1.04 -10.51
N LEU A 260 -29.20 2.36 -10.32
CA LEU A 260 -30.07 3.26 -11.06
C LEU A 260 -29.24 4.29 -11.83
N ALA A 261 -29.88 4.95 -12.79
CA ALA A 261 -29.27 6.06 -13.50
C ALA A 261 -28.78 7.13 -12.49
N PRO A 262 -27.59 7.71 -12.69
CA PRO A 262 -26.79 7.69 -13.92
C PRO A 262 -25.77 6.54 -14.06
N PHE A 263 -25.91 5.42 -13.33
CA PHE A 263 -25.05 4.23 -13.43
C PHE A 263 -23.57 4.53 -13.19
N ARG A 264 -23.30 5.32 -12.14
CA ARG A 264 -21.93 5.60 -11.71
C ARG A 264 -21.22 4.31 -11.31
N GLN A 265 -19.91 4.29 -11.51
CA GLN A 265 -19.00 3.28 -10.99
C GLN A 265 -17.96 3.93 -10.09
N ARG A 266 -17.69 3.29 -8.96
CA ARG A 266 -16.63 3.67 -8.04
C ARG A 266 -15.72 2.48 -7.76
N GLU A 267 -14.43 2.73 -7.57
CA GLU A 267 -13.46 1.72 -7.15
C GLU A 267 -12.70 2.25 -5.94
N GLY A 268 -12.76 1.53 -4.81
CA GLY A 268 -11.91 1.77 -3.64
C GLY A 268 -10.86 0.68 -3.52
N LYS A 269 -9.59 1.06 -3.29
CA LYS A 269 -8.49 0.10 -3.12
C LYS A 269 -7.91 0.17 -1.71
N LEU A 270 -7.79 -0.98 -1.05
CA LEU A 270 -7.11 -1.14 0.23
C LEU A 270 -5.80 -1.89 0.03
N TYR A 271 -4.69 -1.26 0.37
CA TYR A 271 -3.37 -1.87 0.38
C TYR A 271 -2.98 -2.23 1.81
N LEU A 272 -2.80 -3.52 2.09
CA LEU A 272 -2.34 -4.02 3.39
C LEU A 272 -0.93 -4.58 3.19
N ILE A 273 0.06 -3.86 3.72
CA ILE A 273 1.48 -4.02 3.37
C ILE A 273 2.28 -4.43 4.60
N ASP A 274 2.93 -5.59 4.52
CA ASP A 274 3.92 -6.10 5.49
C ASP A 274 5.31 -5.93 4.87
N LEU A 275 6.03 -4.88 5.29
CA LEU A 275 7.35 -4.58 4.73
C LEU A 275 8.42 -5.54 5.26
N ALA A 276 9.52 -5.65 4.53
CA ALA A 276 10.73 -6.31 4.98
C ALA A 276 11.32 -5.62 6.24
N GLY A 277 12.27 -6.29 6.90
CA GLY A 277 13.04 -5.71 8.00
C GLY A 277 13.79 -4.44 7.61
N SER A 278 13.67 -3.39 8.43
CA SER A 278 14.35 -2.11 8.23
C SER A 278 15.79 -2.07 8.76
N GLU A 279 16.25 -3.12 9.42
CA GLU A 279 17.61 -3.21 9.95
C GLU A 279 18.67 -3.24 8.84
N ASP A 280 19.86 -2.72 9.14
CA ASP A 280 20.97 -2.80 8.19
C ASP A 280 21.56 -4.22 8.16
N ASN A 281 21.10 -5.00 7.19
CA ASN A 281 21.61 -6.35 6.93
C ASN A 281 23.13 -6.43 6.71
N ARG A 282 23.83 -5.33 6.37
CA ARG A 282 25.31 -5.32 6.25
C ARG A 282 26.01 -5.57 7.59
N ARG A 283 25.35 -5.23 8.71
CA ARG A 283 25.86 -5.45 10.07
C ARG A 283 25.87 -6.92 10.49
N THR A 284 25.21 -7.79 9.73
CA THR A 284 25.05 -9.22 10.07
C THR A 284 26.16 -10.14 9.53
N GLY A 285 27.24 -9.60 8.97
CA GLY A 285 28.40 -10.40 8.53
C GLY A 285 28.14 -11.32 7.32
N ASN A 286 27.11 -11.05 6.53
CA ASN A 286 26.71 -11.89 5.39
C ASN A 286 27.75 -11.89 4.25
N LYS A 287 28.17 -13.10 3.80
CA LYS A 287 29.05 -13.31 2.63
C LYS A 287 28.25 -13.82 1.40
N GLY A 288 28.75 -13.55 0.19
CA GLY A 288 28.25 -14.17 -1.06
C GLY A 288 26.89 -13.66 -1.56
N LEU A 289 26.03 -14.56 -2.06
CA LEU A 289 24.68 -14.26 -2.59
C LEU A 289 23.81 -13.49 -1.59
N ARG A 290 23.99 -13.74 -0.28
CA ARG A 290 23.30 -13.05 0.81
C ARG A 290 23.65 -11.56 0.88
N LEU A 291 24.85 -11.14 0.46
CA LEU A 291 25.23 -9.73 0.43
C LEU A 291 24.52 -8.97 -0.69
N LYS A 292 24.39 -9.60 -1.88
CA LYS A 292 23.61 -9.04 -3.01
C LYS A 292 22.13 -8.90 -2.65
N GLU A 293 21.57 -9.92 -2.01
CA GLU A 293 20.20 -9.92 -1.49
C GLU A 293 19.98 -8.84 -0.41
N SER A 294 20.88 -8.78 0.59
CA SER A 294 20.87 -7.73 1.62
C SER A 294 20.97 -6.33 1.01
N GLY A 295 21.75 -6.17 -0.07
CA GLY A 295 21.85 -4.94 -0.84
C GLY A 295 20.53 -4.53 -1.49
N ALA A 296 19.81 -5.45 -2.13
CA ALA A 296 18.54 -5.16 -2.80
C ALA A 296 17.41 -4.80 -1.83
N ILE A 297 17.30 -5.49 -0.69
CA ILE A 297 16.28 -5.20 0.33
C ILE A 297 16.50 -3.83 0.95
N ASN A 298 17.74 -3.58 1.38
CA ASN A 298 18.13 -2.29 1.91
C ASN A 298 17.95 -1.19 0.85
N THR A 299 18.10 -1.50 -0.45
CA THR A 299 17.83 -0.53 -1.52
C THR A 299 16.37 -0.11 -1.52
N SER A 300 15.41 -1.05 -1.51
CA SER A 300 13.98 -0.70 -1.54
C SER A 300 13.54 0.17 -0.35
N LEU A 301 13.96 -0.14 0.88
CA LEU A 301 13.63 0.64 2.07
C LEU A 301 14.45 1.93 2.19
N PHE A 302 15.68 1.96 1.67
CA PHE A 302 16.47 3.19 1.55
C PHE A 302 15.85 4.17 0.56
N VAL A 303 15.40 3.68 -0.60
CA VAL A 303 14.67 4.49 -1.58
C VAL A 303 13.35 4.98 -0.98
N LEU A 304 12.66 4.16 -0.19
CA LEU A 304 11.47 4.60 0.57
C LEU A 304 11.80 5.77 1.50
N GLY A 305 12.92 5.72 2.22
CA GLY A 305 13.44 6.84 3.00
C GLY A 305 13.64 8.11 2.17
N LYS A 306 14.30 7.98 1.02
CA LYS A 306 14.51 9.11 0.09
C LYS A 306 13.20 9.70 -0.45
N VAL A 307 12.20 8.87 -0.71
CA VAL A 307 10.87 9.32 -1.15
C VAL A 307 10.23 10.20 -0.08
N VAL A 308 10.23 9.75 1.19
CA VAL A 308 9.70 10.54 2.32
C VAL A 308 10.47 11.86 2.45
N ASP A 309 11.80 11.83 2.39
CA ASP A 309 12.63 13.03 2.51
C ASP A 309 12.36 14.02 1.37
N ALA A 310 12.26 13.54 0.13
CA ALA A 310 11.95 14.34 -1.05
C ALA A 310 10.55 14.97 -0.98
N LEU A 311 9.56 14.24 -0.46
CA LEU A 311 8.19 14.75 -0.26
C LEU A 311 8.16 15.86 0.78
N ASN A 312 8.81 15.66 1.92
CA ASN A 312 8.85 16.65 3.00
C ASN A 312 9.61 17.92 2.59
N GLN A 313 10.63 17.79 1.74
CA GLN A 313 11.36 18.92 1.17
C GLN A 313 10.60 19.61 0.02
N GLY A 314 9.46 19.06 -0.42
CA GLY A 314 8.69 19.61 -1.55
C GLY A 314 9.45 19.53 -2.88
N LEU A 315 10.32 18.54 -3.05
CA LEU A 315 11.13 18.40 -4.27
C LEU A 315 10.22 18.13 -5.48
N PRO A 316 10.51 18.72 -6.65
CA PRO A 316 9.68 18.53 -7.85
C PRO A 316 9.76 17.10 -8.41
N ARG A 317 10.85 16.39 -8.15
CA ARG A 317 11.06 15.00 -8.58
C ARG A 317 11.25 14.10 -7.37
N VAL A 318 10.26 13.26 -7.12
CA VAL A 318 10.31 12.23 -6.09
C VAL A 318 10.79 10.90 -6.70
N PRO A 319 11.76 10.20 -6.09
CA PRO A 319 12.41 9.02 -6.68
C PRO A 319 11.58 7.73 -6.58
N TYR A 320 10.28 7.76 -6.88
CA TYR A 320 9.43 6.56 -6.81
C TYR A 320 9.91 5.43 -7.73
N ARG A 321 10.53 5.78 -8.86
CA ARG A 321 10.99 4.84 -9.89
C ARG A 321 12.25 4.06 -9.52
N ASP A 322 12.95 4.46 -8.46
CA ASP A 322 14.23 3.86 -8.08
C ASP A 322 14.06 2.49 -7.38
N SER A 323 12.83 2.11 -7.00
CA SER A 323 12.46 0.76 -6.57
C SER A 323 11.02 0.41 -6.98
N LYS A 324 10.76 -0.87 -7.25
CA LYS A 324 9.40 -1.38 -7.49
C LYS A 324 8.49 -1.19 -6.27
N LEU A 325 9.04 -1.26 -5.05
CA LEU A 325 8.28 -0.96 -3.83
C LEU A 325 7.76 0.47 -3.84
N THR A 326 8.63 1.45 -4.07
CA THR A 326 8.23 2.86 -4.05
C THR A 326 7.33 3.24 -5.21
N ARG A 327 7.46 2.57 -6.37
CA ARG A 327 6.47 2.68 -7.45
C ARG A 327 5.09 2.20 -7.02
N LEU A 328 5.03 1.07 -6.30
CA LEU A 328 3.77 0.54 -5.81
C LEU A 328 3.14 1.46 -4.76
N LEU A 329 3.97 2.07 -3.90
CA LEU A 329 3.55 2.95 -2.82
C LEU A 329 3.36 4.42 -3.23
N GLN A 330 3.44 4.73 -4.53
CA GLN A 330 3.30 6.10 -5.02
C GLN A 330 1.95 6.71 -4.62
N ASP A 331 0.88 5.91 -4.62
CA ASP A 331 -0.45 6.35 -4.19
C ASP A 331 -0.52 6.55 -2.66
N SER A 332 0.30 5.82 -1.90
CA SER A 332 0.30 5.79 -0.43
C SER A 332 1.14 6.88 0.21
N LEU A 333 2.15 7.42 -0.48
CA LEU A 333 3.05 8.44 0.08
C LEU A 333 3.15 9.59 -0.91
N GLY A 334 2.55 10.73 -0.60
CA GLY A 334 2.42 11.89 -1.48
C GLY A 334 1.34 11.75 -2.57
N GLY A 335 0.60 10.63 -2.55
CA GLY A 335 -0.38 10.27 -3.58
C GLY A 335 -1.83 10.46 -3.16
N SER A 336 -2.73 9.61 -3.67
CA SER A 336 -4.18 9.74 -3.54
C SER A 336 -4.86 8.78 -2.54
N ALA A 337 -4.10 8.15 -1.65
CA ALA A 337 -4.65 7.24 -0.64
C ALA A 337 -4.68 7.86 0.76
N HIS A 338 -5.63 7.40 1.59
CA HIS A 338 -5.57 7.56 3.03
C HIS A 338 -4.58 6.57 3.63
N SER A 339 -3.50 7.06 4.21
CA SER A 339 -2.37 6.20 4.56
C SER A 339 -2.07 6.18 6.04
N ILE A 340 -1.80 4.98 6.54
CA ILE A 340 -1.39 4.70 7.91
C ILE A 340 -0.06 3.96 7.87
N LEU A 341 0.92 4.46 8.62
CA LEU A 341 2.16 3.76 8.93
C LEU A 341 2.08 3.26 10.37
N ILE A 342 2.16 1.94 10.55
CA ILE A 342 2.32 1.31 11.86
C ILE A 342 3.79 0.95 12.05
N ALA A 343 4.50 1.74 12.87
CA ALA A 343 5.89 1.51 13.21
C ALA A 343 5.99 0.52 14.37
N ASN A 344 6.45 -0.68 14.07
CA ASN A 344 6.72 -1.74 15.02
C ASN A 344 8.11 -1.59 15.64
N ILE A 345 8.18 -1.53 16.95
CA ILE A 345 9.42 -1.36 17.71
C ILE A 345 9.57 -2.44 18.79
N ALA A 346 10.82 -2.66 19.20
CA ALA A 346 11.21 -3.65 20.19
C ALA A 346 11.84 -2.96 21.42
N PRO A 347 11.49 -3.39 22.65
CA PRO A 347 11.97 -2.74 23.87
C PRO A 347 13.42 -3.08 24.23
N GLU A 348 14.00 -4.16 23.69
CA GLU A 348 15.31 -4.63 24.12
C GLU A 348 16.45 -3.75 23.62
N ARG A 349 17.47 -3.57 24.47
CA ARG A 349 18.64 -2.75 24.17
C ARG A 349 19.39 -3.15 22.90
N ARG A 350 19.43 -4.43 22.55
CA ARG A 350 20.02 -4.92 21.28
C ARG A 350 19.36 -4.33 20.04
N PHE A 351 18.08 -3.98 20.12
CA PHE A 351 17.32 -3.35 19.03
C PHE A 351 17.43 -1.82 19.03
N TYR A 352 18.12 -1.22 19.99
CA TYR A 352 18.14 0.22 20.22
C TYR A 352 18.32 1.06 18.95
N LEU A 353 19.37 0.78 18.17
CA LEU A 353 19.69 1.54 16.95
C LEU A 353 18.60 1.39 15.88
N ASP A 354 18.02 0.19 15.76
CA ASP A 354 16.96 -0.08 14.79
C ASP A 354 15.64 0.57 15.22
N THR A 355 15.33 0.56 16.52
CA THR A 355 14.18 1.26 17.11
C THR A 355 14.30 2.77 16.89
N VAL A 356 15.45 3.38 17.19
CA VAL A 356 15.69 4.82 16.92
C VAL A 356 15.52 5.13 15.44
N SER A 357 16.09 4.30 14.56
CA SER A 357 15.97 4.49 13.10
C SER A 357 14.52 4.39 12.64
N ALA A 358 13.74 3.46 13.20
CA ALA A 358 12.34 3.29 12.88
C ALA A 358 11.47 4.46 13.38
N LEU A 359 11.70 4.93 14.60
CA LEU A 359 11.01 6.11 15.16
C LEU A 359 11.32 7.37 14.35
N ASN A 360 12.58 7.56 13.94
CA ASN A 360 12.97 8.69 13.10
C ASN A 360 12.31 8.62 11.71
N PHE A 361 12.24 7.46 11.09
CA PHE A 361 11.53 7.28 9.82
C PHE A 361 10.02 7.55 9.97
N ALA A 362 9.42 7.04 11.04
CA ALA A 362 8.02 7.26 11.36
C ALA A 362 7.71 8.76 11.57
N ALA A 363 8.59 9.48 12.27
CA ALA A 363 8.44 10.91 12.52
C ALA A 363 8.49 11.71 11.21
N ARG A 364 9.41 11.39 10.30
CA ARG A 364 9.45 12.02 8.98
C ARG A 364 8.24 11.64 8.13
N SER A 365 7.76 10.41 8.21
CA SER A 365 6.61 9.95 7.43
C SER A 365 5.31 10.67 7.83
N LYS A 366 5.16 11.05 9.11
CA LYS A 366 4.00 11.81 9.63
C LYS A 366 3.79 13.15 8.93
N GLU A 367 4.87 13.77 8.45
CA GLU A 367 4.84 15.08 7.78
C GLU A 367 4.42 14.99 6.30
N VAL A 368 4.35 13.78 5.74
CA VAL A 368 3.93 13.57 4.35
C VAL A 368 2.43 13.85 4.20
N ILE A 369 2.07 14.66 3.21
CA ILE A 369 0.69 15.03 2.91
C ILE A 369 0.22 14.30 1.65
N ASN A 370 -0.81 13.48 1.80
CA ASN A 370 -1.53 12.86 0.70
C ASN A 370 -2.71 13.74 0.27
N ARG A 371 -3.19 13.53 -0.96
CA ARG A 371 -4.35 14.22 -1.54
C ARG A 371 -5.35 13.17 -2.03
N PRO A 372 -6.15 12.60 -1.12
CA PRO A 372 -7.10 11.56 -1.47
C PRO A 372 -8.02 11.95 -2.61
N PHE A 373 -8.47 10.98 -3.39
CA PHE A 373 -9.33 11.20 -4.54
C PHE A 373 -10.38 10.09 -4.64
N THR A 374 -11.61 10.47 -4.99
CA THR A 374 -12.69 9.51 -5.29
C THR A 374 -12.62 9.09 -6.75
N ASN A 375 -12.32 7.81 -6.99
CA ASN A 375 -12.31 7.21 -8.31
C ASN A 375 -13.74 6.89 -8.75
N GLU A 376 -14.43 7.90 -9.31
CA GLU A 376 -15.77 7.76 -9.90
C GLU A 376 -15.74 7.92 -11.42
N SER A 377 -16.52 7.11 -12.13
CA SER A 377 -16.76 7.24 -13.56
C SER A 377 -18.23 6.94 -13.90
N LEU A 378 -18.69 7.40 -15.06
CA LEU A 378 -20.01 7.04 -15.59
C LEU A 378 -19.84 5.85 -16.54
N GLN A 379 -20.73 4.86 -16.47
CA GLN A 379 -20.81 3.89 -17.57
C GLN A 379 -21.35 4.59 -18.82
N PRO A 380 -20.68 4.49 -19.98
CA PRO A 380 -21.34 4.79 -21.23
C PRO A 380 -22.46 3.76 -21.42
N HIS A 381 -23.70 4.23 -21.57
CA HIS A 381 -24.81 3.39 -22.00
C HIS A 381 -24.35 2.65 -23.27
N ALA A 382 -24.23 1.32 -23.21
CA ALA A 382 -24.20 0.54 -24.44
C ALA A 382 -25.61 0.67 -25.03
N PRO A 383 -25.80 1.31 -26.19
CA PRO A 383 -27.11 1.28 -26.84
C PRO A 383 -27.43 -0.20 -27.11
N TYR A 384 -28.60 -0.63 -26.67
CA TYR A 384 -29.16 -1.92 -27.05
C TYR A 384 -29.04 -2.04 -28.57
N ARG A 385 -28.26 -3.01 -29.06
CA ARG A 385 -28.39 -3.44 -30.45
C ARG A 385 -29.69 -4.24 -30.51
N SER A 386 -30.76 -3.56 -30.92
CA SER A 386 -32.02 -4.16 -31.35
C SER A 386 -31.83 -5.01 -32.59
#